data_AF-A0A5M9QZT0-F1
#
_entry.id   AF-A0A5M9QZT0-F1
#
_cell.length_a   1.000
_cell.length_b   1.000
_cell.length_c   1.000
_cell.angle_alpha   90.00
_cell.angle_beta   90.00
_cell.angle_gamma   90.00
#
_symmetry.space_group_name_H-M   'P 1'
#
loop_
_entity.id
_entity.type
_entity.pdbx_description
1 polymer ?
#
loop_
_entity_poly.entity_id
_entity_poly.type
_entity_poly.pdbx_seq_one_letter_code
_entity_poly.pdbx_strand_id
1 'polypeptide(L)'
;MKNAKTNPDFESALRCLPFMAEPECSDRLTFWSPESDNSRRLGMHYGACFIDLLKAYPHVSGSGILHRVMTDIGDQFSTLTVRGFVDIIEHVIVNQCVTRGSVKEMLGKIERENETSRRIVVELSLLDELAEAEKSDNSRVYSRLDAIRELSTTPVKLKNILSALKWVKDSDGMPSKHALNDGFVRLDVRTDSVKTVITEKGMAVLKGITIR
;
A
#
# COMPACT_ATOMS: atom_id res chain seq x y z
N MET A 1 31.50 -6.01 4.66
CA MET A 1 30.51 -4.92 4.64
C MET A 1 30.65 -4.18 3.33
N LYS A 2 29.77 -4.44 2.35
CA LYS A 2 29.77 -3.72 1.08
C LYS A 2 28.92 -2.47 1.28
N ASN A 3 29.54 -1.29 1.20
CA ASN A 3 28.86 0.00 1.26
C ASN A 3 27.75 0.03 0.22
N ALA A 4 26.50 0.06 0.69
CA ALA A 4 25.36 0.42 -0.14
C ALA A 4 25.59 1.89 -0.53
N LYS A 5 26.03 2.13 -1.77
CA LYS A 5 25.93 3.45 -2.37
C LYS A 5 24.44 3.78 -2.40
N THR A 6 23.97 4.56 -1.44
CA THR A 6 22.67 5.20 -1.49
C THR A 6 22.65 6.01 -2.77
N ASN A 7 21.81 5.61 -3.73
CA ASN A 7 21.58 6.43 -4.91
C ASN A 7 21.18 7.83 -4.44
N PRO A 8 21.72 8.90 -5.05
CA PRO A 8 21.30 10.26 -4.72
C PRO A 8 19.78 10.38 -4.88
N ASP A 9 19.17 11.32 -4.17
CA ASP A 9 17.75 11.62 -4.35
C ASP A 9 17.47 12.00 -5.83
N PHE A 10 16.27 11.65 -6.32
CA PHE A 10 15.92 11.83 -7.73
C PHE A 10 16.05 13.28 -8.17
N GLU A 11 15.64 14.23 -7.33
CA GLU A 11 15.73 15.65 -7.65
C GLU A 11 17.19 16.12 -7.78
N SER A 12 18.07 15.59 -6.94
CA SER A 12 19.51 15.86 -7.02
C SER A 12 20.12 15.26 -8.29
N ALA A 13 19.75 14.02 -8.63
CA ALA A 13 20.23 13.35 -9.84
C ALA A 13 19.74 14.03 -11.13
N LEU A 14 18.49 14.52 -11.13
CA LEU A 14 17.90 15.27 -12.23
C LEU A 14 18.68 16.56 -12.50
N ARG A 15 19.02 17.32 -11.44
CA ARG A 15 19.81 18.56 -11.56
C ARG A 15 21.24 18.34 -12.04
N CYS A 16 21.79 17.13 -11.93
CA CYS A 16 23.11 16.78 -12.44
C CYS A 16 23.13 16.46 -13.95
N LEU A 17 21.99 16.55 -14.65
CA LEU A 17 21.98 16.34 -16.09
C LEU A 17 22.74 17.46 -16.80
N PRO A 18 23.64 17.12 -17.74
CA PRO A 18 24.57 18.08 -18.36
C PRO A 18 23.93 19.03 -19.38
N PHE A 19 22.61 18.96 -19.54
CA PHE A 19 21.82 19.80 -20.44
C PHE A 19 20.68 20.52 -19.71
N MET A 20 20.64 20.46 -18.38
CA MET A 20 19.72 21.25 -17.57
C MET A 20 20.41 22.56 -17.16
N ALA A 21 19.65 23.65 -17.14
CA ALA A 21 20.16 24.92 -16.62
C ALA A 21 20.32 24.82 -15.09
N GLU A 22 21.38 25.43 -14.56
CA GLU A 22 21.43 25.71 -13.13
C GLU A 22 20.28 26.67 -12.77
N PRO A 23 19.62 26.51 -11.60
CA PRO A 23 18.51 27.36 -11.21
C PRO A 23 19.00 28.77 -10.87
N GLU A 24 19.14 29.62 -11.88
CA GLU A 24 19.26 31.07 -11.70
C GLU A 24 17.90 31.62 -11.28
N CYS A 25 17.60 31.53 -9.97
CA CYS A 25 16.58 32.31 -9.27
C CYS A 25 15.15 32.32 -9.85
N SER A 26 14.79 31.37 -10.71
CA SER A 26 13.47 31.25 -11.37
C SER A 26 12.72 30.03 -10.83
N ASP A 27 11.45 30.22 -10.47
CA ASP A 27 10.51 29.15 -10.06
C ASP A 27 10.25 28.10 -11.15
N ARG A 28 10.76 28.30 -12.37
CA ARG A 28 10.66 27.34 -13.49
C ARG A 28 12.02 26.72 -13.77
N LEU A 29 12.13 25.42 -13.47
CA LEU A 29 13.21 24.55 -13.93
C LEU A 29 13.22 24.51 -15.47
N THR A 30 14.31 24.97 -16.08
CA THR A 30 14.58 24.77 -17.51
C THR A 30 15.29 23.44 -17.71
N PHE A 31 14.64 22.54 -18.43
CA PHE A 31 15.08 21.18 -18.69
C PHE A 31 15.97 21.06 -19.92
N TRP A 32 16.05 22.08 -20.77
CA TRP A 32 16.89 22.11 -21.96
C TRP A 32 17.71 23.40 -22.06
N SER A 33 19.00 23.29 -21.79
CA SER A 33 20.02 24.33 -21.90
C SER A 33 21.36 23.67 -22.30
N PRO A 34 21.52 23.31 -23.59
CA PRO A 34 22.74 22.69 -24.08
C PRO A 34 23.90 23.70 -24.14
N GLU A 35 25.12 23.25 -23.89
CA GLU A 35 26.33 24.08 -24.05
C GLU A 35 26.58 24.51 -25.50
N SER A 36 26.07 23.73 -26.46
CA SER A 36 26.19 23.99 -27.89
C SER A 36 25.05 23.34 -28.66
N ASP A 37 24.48 24.07 -29.63
CA ASP A 37 23.40 23.58 -30.49
C ASP A 37 23.88 22.86 -31.75
N ASN A 38 25.19 22.90 -32.05
CA ASN A 38 25.71 22.42 -33.32
C ASN A 38 26.50 21.09 -33.22
N SER A 39 26.25 20.28 -32.19
CA SER A 39 26.98 19.03 -31.96
C SER A 39 26.06 17.83 -31.78
N ARG A 40 25.94 17.03 -32.84
CA ARG A 40 25.14 15.79 -32.80
C ARG A 40 25.64 14.81 -31.74
N ARG A 41 26.95 14.68 -31.56
CA ARG A 41 27.55 13.81 -30.53
C ARG A 41 27.21 14.25 -29.12
N LEU A 42 27.20 15.57 -28.88
CA LEU A 42 26.80 16.13 -27.59
C LEU A 42 25.33 15.83 -27.30
N GLY A 43 24.47 16.01 -28.31
CA GLY A 43 23.07 15.60 -28.23
C GLY A 43 22.88 14.13 -27.87
N MET A 44 23.63 13.24 -28.53
CA MET A 44 23.60 11.80 -28.22
C MET A 44 24.04 11.50 -26.79
N HIS A 45 25.07 12.19 -26.29
CA HIS A 45 25.52 12.07 -24.91
C HIS A 45 24.43 12.51 -23.93
N TYR A 46 23.76 13.63 -24.19
CA TYR A 46 22.64 14.10 -23.39
C TYR A 46 21.49 13.09 -23.34
N GLY A 47 21.15 12.50 -24.50
CA GLY A 47 20.16 11.42 -24.59
C GLY A 47 20.54 10.21 -23.74
N ALA A 48 21.80 9.78 -23.79
CA ALA A 48 22.29 8.66 -22.99
C ALA A 48 22.20 8.94 -21.48
N CYS A 49 22.64 10.11 -21.01
CA CYS A 49 22.51 10.51 -19.61
C CYS A 49 21.06 10.53 -19.14
N PHE A 50 20.15 11.03 -19.99
CA PHE A 50 18.73 11.06 -19.69
C PHE A 50 18.13 9.65 -19.55
N ILE A 51 18.48 8.73 -20.46
CA ILE A 51 18.05 7.34 -20.39
C ILE A 51 18.61 6.65 -19.13
N ASP A 52 19.86 6.89 -18.80
CA ASP A 52 20.49 6.30 -17.62
C ASP A 52 19.85 6.81 -16.33
N LEU A 53 19.45 8.09 -16.27
CA LEU A 53 18.63 8.63 -15.19
C LEU A 53 17.29 7.88 -15.09
N LEU A 54 16.55 7.74 -16.18
CA LEU A 54 15.25 7.03 -16.16
C LEU A 54 15.39 5.55 -15.75
N LYS A 55 16.49 4.89 -16.14
CA LYS A 55 16.80 3.52 -15.70
C LYS A 55 17.14 3.44 -14.22
N ALA A 56 17.84 4.44 -13.68
CA ALA A 56 18.21 4.50 -12.26
C ALA A 56 17.01 4.80 -11.35
N TYR A 57 15.98 5.48 -11.87
CA TYR A 57 14.77 5.84 -11.12
C TYR A 57 13.48 5.37 -11.84
N PRO A 58 13.18 4.07 -11.91
CA PRO A 58 12.03 3.55 -12.68
C PRO A 58 10.67 4.07 -12.21
N HIS A 59 10.54 4.44 -10.92
CA HIS A 59 9.32 4.98 -10.34
C HIS A 59 8.91 6.35 -10.91
N VAL A 60 9.84 7.06 -11.57
CA VAL A 60 9.51 8.32 -12.26
C VAL A 60 9.06 8.11 -13.71
N SER A 61 8.98 6.87 -14.18
CA SER A 61 8.43 6.60 -15.52
C SER A 61 6.98 7.10 -15.61
N GLY A 62 6.65 7.81 -16.69
CA GLY A 62 5.33 8.44 -16.87
C GLY A 62 5.15 9.81 -16.19
N SER A 63 6.16 10.33 -15.48
CA SER A 63 6.13 11.67 -14.85
C SER A 63 6.13 12.86 -15.83
N GLY A 64 6.21 12.60 -17.14
CA GLY A 64 6.20 13.64 -18.17
C GLY A 64 7.51 14.43 -18.28
N ILE A 65 8.63 13.96 -17.71
CA ILE A 65 9.91 14.68 -17.81
C ILE A 65 10.35 14.83 -19.27
N LEU A 66 10.25 13.76 -20.08
CA LEU A 66 10.55 13.85 -21.52
C LEU A 66 9.67 14.89 -22.21
N HIS A 67 8.38 14.95 -21.86
CA HIS A 67 7.49 15.98 -22.40
C HIS A 67 7.96 17.39 -22.03
N ARG A 68 8.43 17.62 -20.80
CA ARG A 68 8.99 18.92 -20.38
C ARG A 68 10.25 19.27 -21.16
N VAL A 69 11.19 18.33 -21.30
CA VAL A 69 12.40 18.50 -22.13
C VAL A 69 12.01 18.88 -23.57
N MET A 70 11.05 18.17 -24.16
CA MET A 70 10.59 18.43 -25.53
C MET A 70 9.83 19.76 -25.66
N THR A 71 9.14 20.20 -24.60
CA THR A 71 8.49 21.52 -24.56
C THR A 71 9.53 22.64 -24.52
N ASP A 72 10.59 22.47 -23.74
CA ASP A 72 11.67 23.47 -23.63
C ASP A 72 12.53 23.53 -24.91
N ILE A 73 12.69 22.40 -25.61
CA ILE A 73 13.32 22.37 -26.95
C ILE A 73 12.53 23.25 -27.94
N GLY A 74 11.20 23.26 -27.86
CA GLY A 74 10.35 24.07 -28.72
C GLY A 74 10.66 23.89 -30.20
N ASP A 75 10.96 24.98 -30.90
CA ASP A 75 11.22 24.96 -32.36
C ASP A 75 12.68 24.61 -32.74
N GLN A 76 13.55 24.26 -31.78
CA GLN A 76 14.98 24.00 -32.01
C GLN A 76 15.29 22.62 -32.63
N PHE A 77 14.30 21.91 -33.17
CA PHE A 77 14.46 20.60 -33.82
C PHE A 77 15.38 20.60 -35.06
N SER A 78 15.70 21.78 -35.59
CA SER A 78 16.67 21.95 -36.67
C SER A 78 18.12 21.83 -36.21
N THR A 79 18.40 21.97 -34.92
CA THR A 79 19.75 21.92 -34.35
C THR A 79 20.33 20.51 -34.35
N LEU A 80 21.65 20.38 -34.54
CA LEU A 80 22.31 19.07 -34.56
C LEU A 80 22.27 18.42 -33.17
N THR A 81 22.35 19.22 -32.11
CA THR A 81 22.29 18.72 -30.73
C THR A 81 20.92 18.14 -30.39
N VAL A 82 19.81 18.82 -30.72
CA VAL A 82 18.46 18.27 -30.51
C VAL A 82 18.27 16.99 -31.31
N ARG A 83 18.71 16.97 -32.59
CA ARG A 83 18.64 15.76 -33.42
C ARG A 83 19.40 14.58 -32.79
N GLY A 84 20.62 14.81 -32.33
CA GLY A 84 21.41 13.77 -31.65
C GLY A 84 20.74 13.23 -30.38
N PHE A 85 20.08 14.10 -29.61
CA PHE A 85 19.30 13.70 -28.44
C PHE A 85 18.12 12.81 -28.84
N VAL A 86 17.30 13.26 -29.79
CA VAL A 86 16.13 12.52 -30.27
C VAL A 86 16.53 11.20 -30.92
N ASP A 87 17.60 11.16 -31.71
CA ASP A 87 18.10 9.93 -32.37
C ASP A 87 18.36 8.80 -31.34
N ILE A 88 18.95 9.13 -30.19
CA ILE A 88 19.25 8.15 -29.13
C ILE A 88 17.98 7.71 -28.42
N ILE A 89 17.05 8.63 -28.16
CA ILE A 89 15.76 8.30 -27.56
C ILE A 89 14.96 7.38 -28.49
N GLU A 90 14.88 7.72 -29.78
CA GLU A 90 14.26 6.90 -30.81
C GLU A 90 14.93 5.53 -30.90
N HIS A 91 16.26 5.50 -30.96
CA HIS A 91 17.01 4.25 -31.00
C HIS A 91 16.70 3.34 -29.82
N VAL A 92 16.59 3.89 -28.60
CA VAL A 92 16.25 3.09 -27.41
C VAL A 92 14.79 2.66 -27.41
N ILE A 93 13.85 3.50 -27.85
CA ILE A 93 12.43 3.13 -27.93
C ILE A 93 12.23 2.02 -28.96
N VAL A 94 12.83 2.15 -30.15
CA VAL A 94 12.69 1.19 -31.26
C VAL A 94 13.41 -0.12 -30.95
N ASN A 95 14.57 -0.08 -30.29
CA ASN A 95 15.34 -1.29 -29.94
C ASN A 95 15.00 -1.86 -28.57
N GLN A 96 14.01 -1.30 -27.85
CA GLN A 96 13.34 -2.02 -26.76
C GLN A 96 12.50 -3.16 -27.37
N CYS A 97 13.17 -4.22 -27.80
CA CYS A 97 12.50 -5.48 -28.06
C CYS A 97 11.94 -5.99 -26.73
N VAL A 98 10.61 -5.90 -26.57
CA VAL A 98 9.89 -6.68 -25.56
C VAL A 98 10.00 -8.14 -25.97
N THR A 99 11.07 -8.79 -25.55
CA THR A 99 11.25 -10.22 -25.82
C THR A 99 10.39 -11.03 -24.85
N ARG A 100 10.03 -12.25 -25.23
CA ARG A 100 9.38 -13.21 -24.32
C ARG A 100 10.17 -13.40 -23.01
N GLY A 101 11.50 -13.25 -23.07
CA GLY A 101 12.39 -13.28 -21.90
C GLY A 101 12.17 -12.07 -20.98
N SER A 102 12.08 -10.86 -21.54
CA SER A 102 11.82 -9.63 -20.78
C SER A 102 10.45 -9.68 -20.06
N VAL A 103 9.41 -10.22 -20.72
CA VAL A 103 8.09 -10.42 -20.11
C VAL A 103 8.17 -11.47 -18.99
N LYS A 104 8.91 -12.57 -19.19
CA LYS A 104 9.09 -13.60 -18.18
C LYS A 104 9.83 -13.09 -16.95
N GLU A 105 10.86 -12.25 -17.13
CA GLU A 105 11.59 -11.63 -16.02
C GLU A 105 10.70 -10.65 -15.24
N MET A 106 9.87 -9.87 -15.95
CA MET A 106 8.91 -8.96 -15.34
C MET A 106 7.86 -9.71 -14.52
N LEU A 107 7.29 -10.79 -15.07
CA LEU A 107 6.39 -11.69 -14.33
C LEU A 107 7.06 -12.26 -13.08
N GLY A 108 8.30 -12.72 -13.18
CA GLY A 108 9.04 -13.23 -12.03
C GLY A 108 9.39 -12.16 -10.98
N LYS A 109 9.46 -10.87 -11.34
CA LYS A 109 9.58 -9.76 -10.38
C LYS A 109 8.24 -9.52 -9.67
N ILE A 110 7.15 -9.46 -10.43
CA ILE A 110 5.78 -9.28 -9.92
C ILE A 110 5.40 -10.41 -8.96
N GLU A 111 5.72 -11.67 -9.28
CA GLU A 111 5.44 -12.81 -8.40
C GLU A 111 6.18 -12.70 -7.06
N ARG A 112 7.45 -12.29 -7.08
CA ARG A 112 8.24 -12.06 -5.86
C ARG A 112 7.73 -10.90 -5.03
N GLU A 113 7.32 -9.82 -5.68
CA GLU A 113 6.72 -8.66 -5.02
C GLU A 113 5.37 -9.03 -4.39
N ASN A 114 4.50 -9.75 -5.11
CA ASN A 114 3.24 -10.26 -4.60
C ASN A 114 3.42 -11.22 -3.41
N GLU A 115 4.43 -12.09 -3.46
CA GLU A 115 4.78 -12.97 -2.34
C GLU A 115 5.23 -12.16 -1.12
N THR A 116 6.01 -11.10 -1.34
CA THR A 116 6.49 -10.22 -0.26
C THR A 116 5.33 -9.44 0.36
N SER A 117 4.47 -8.85 -0.47
CA SER A 117 3.26 -8.14 -0.02
C SER A 117 2.32 -9.06 0.77
N ARG A 118 2.12 -10.30 0.30
CA ARG A 118 1.32 -11.29 1.05
C ARG A 118 1.91 -11.58 2.42
N ARG A 119 3.23 -11.76 2.53
CA ARG A 119 3.89 -11.98 3.83
C ARG A 119 3.73 -10.80 4.77
N ILE A 120 3.93 -9.58 4.26
CA ILE A 120 3.75 -8.35 5.06
C ILE A 120 2.30 -8.22 5.56
N VAL A 121 1.30 -8.50 4.71
CA VAL A 121 -0.11 -8.45 5.13
C VAL A 121 -0.41 -9.46 6.22
N VAL A 122 0.11 -10.69 6.12
CA VAL A 122 -0.04 -11.71 7.17
C VAL A 122 0.67 -11.28 8.45
N GLU A 123 1.89 -10.74 8.36
CA GLU A 123 2.65 -10.27 9.52
C GLU A 123 1.96 -9.11 10.22
N LEU A 124 1.43 -8.14 9.47
CA LEU A 124 0.63 -7.04 10.02
C LEU A 124 -0.67 -7.54 10.66
N SER A 125 -1.34 -8.52 10.05
CA SER A 125 -2.55 -9.12 10.62
C SER A 125 -2.26 -9.87 11.91
N LEU A 126 -1.13 -10.60 11.99
CA LEU A 126 -0.67 -11.25 13.21
C LEU A 126 -0.30 -10.23 14.30
N LEU A 127 0.32 -9.10 13.92
CA LEU A 127 0.62 -8.02 14.86
C LEU A 127 -0.65 -7.34 15.37
N ASP A 128 -1.66 -7.15 14.52
CA ASP A 128 -2.98 -6.64 14.93
C ASP A 128 -3.69 -7.64 15.85
N GLU A 129 -3.64 -8.95 15.54
CA GLU A 129 -4.17 -10.00 16.42
C GLU A 129 -3.44 -10.06 17.76
N LEU A 130 -2.12 -9.89 17.79
CA LEU A 130 -1.33 -9.83 19.01
C LEU A 130 -1.60 -8.54 19.80
N ALA A 131 -1.75 -7.40 19.15
CA ALA A 131 -2.08 -6.13 19.79
C ALA A 131 -3.53 -6.13 20.34
N GLU A 132 -4.46 -6.75 19.64
CA GLU A 132 -5.82 -6.99 20.12
C GLU A 132 -5.85 -8.05 21.23
N ALA A 133 -4.98 -9.06 21.20
CA ALA A 133 -4.82 -10.03 22.29
C ALA A 133 -4.17 -9.42 23.54
N GLU A 134 -3.24 -8.49 23.40
CA GLU A 134 -2.64 -7.73 24.52
C GLU A 134 -3.61 -6.68 25.09
N LYS A 135 -4.53 -6.13 24.28
CA LYS A 135 -5.62 -5.25 24.74
C LYS A 135 -6.82 -6.02 25.30
N SER A 136 -7.05 -7.23 24.80
CA SER A 136 -8.03 -8.18 25.33
C SER A 136 -7.45 -8.80 26.59
N ASP A 137 -7.63 -8.08 27.70
CA ASP A 137 -7.65 -8.66 29.04
C ASP A 137 -8.18 -10.10 28.97
N ASN A 138 -7.52 -11.01 29.67
CA ASN A 138 -7.68 -12.46 29.64
C ASN A 138 -9.03 -12.90 30.27
N SER A 139 -10.09 -12.11 30.07
CA SER A 139 -11.47 -12.31 30.48
C SER A 139 -12.07 -13.41 29.63
N ARG A 140 -12.40 -14.52 30.28
CA ARG A 140 -13.09 -15.67 29.70
C ARG A 140 -14.36 -15.22 28.97
N VAL A 141 -14.47 -15.54 27.69
CA VAL A 141 -15.70 -15.34 26.90
C VAL A 141 -16.42 -16.67 26.71
N TYR A 142 -17.75 -16.60 26.60
CA TYR A 142 -18.63 -17.76 26.52
C TYR A 142 -19.38 -17.69 25.19
N SER A 143 -19.28 -18.73 24.37
CA SER A 143 -20.19 -18.88 23.24
C SER A 143 -21.63 -19.08 23.74
N ARG A 144 -22.63 -18.95 22.86
CA ARG A 144 -24.03 -19.24 23.23
C ARG A 144 -24.19 -20.65 23.80
N LEU A 145 -23.47 -21.65 23.25
CA LEU A 145 -23.53 -23.02 23.75
C LEU A 145 -22.86 -23.16 25.12
N ASP A 146 -21.74 -22.47 25.35
CA ASP A 146 -21.06 -22.48 26.64
C ASP A 146 -21.92 -21.83 27.72
N ALA A 147 -22.57 -20.70 27.40
CA ALA A 147 -23.50 -20.03 28.29
C ALA A 147 -24.72 -20.91 28.64
N ILE A 148 -25.26 -21.65 27.68
CA ILE A 148 -26.36 -22.59 27.90
C ILE A 148 -25.97 -23.69 28.89
N ARG A 149 -24.77 -24.27 28.70
CA ARG A 149 -24.22 -25.31 29.59
C ARG A 149 -23.98 -24.76 30.99
N GLU A 150 -23.34 -23.60 31.08
CA GLU A 150 -22.97 -22.98 32.36
C GLU A 150 -24.20 -22.54 33.17
N LEU A 151 -25.26 -22.06 32.50
CA LEU A 151 -26.51 -21.62 33.15
C LEU A 151 -27.53 -22.75 33.33
N SER A 152 -27.22 -23.99 32.90
CA SER A 152 -28.15 -25.13 32.91
C SER A 152 -29.53 -24.77 32.33
N THR A 153 -29.53 -24.08 31.17
CA THR A 153 -30.74 -23.53 30.53
C THR A 153 -30.98 -24.13 29.15
N THR A 154 -32.00 -23.66 28.43
CA THR A 154 -32.26 -24.05 27.03
C THR A 154 -31.93 -22.89 26.08
N PRO A 155 -31.63 -23.17 24.78
CA PRO A 155 -31.39 -22.11 23.80
C PRO A 155 -32.52 -21.09 23.71
N VAL A 156 -33.77 -21.56 23.80
CA VAL A 156 -34.98 -20.70 23.76
C VAL A 156 -35.04 -19.81 25.00
N LYS A 157 -34.81 -20.38 26.19
CA LYS A 157 -34.83 -19.61 27.44
C LYS A 157 -33.70 -18.58 27.49
N LEU A 158 -32.49 -18.94 27.03
CA LEU A 158 -31.39 -17.97 26.91
C LEU A 158 -31.73 -16.84 25.93
N LYS A 159 -32.27 -17.15 24.75
CA LYS A 159 -32.70 -16.13 23.77
C LYS A 159 -33.71 -15.16 24.41
N ASN A 160 -34.71 -15.69 25.10
CA ASN A 160 -35.74 -14.86 25.74
C ASN A 160 -35.16 -13.94 26.83
N ILE A 161 -34.21 -14.43 27.63
CA ILE A 161 -33.50 -13.62 28.64
C ILE A 161 -32.70 -12.51 27.96
N LEU A 162 -31.94 -12.83 26.92
CA LEU A 162 -31.13 -11.85 26.19
C LEU A 162 -31.98 -10.77 25.51
N SER A 163 -33.13 -11.14 24.93
CA SER A 163 -34.11 -10.18 24.39
C SER A 163 -34.73 -9.33 25.51
N ALA A 164 -35.09 -9.93 26.66
CA ALA A 164 -35.65 -9.20 27.80
C ALA A 164 -34.67 -8.17 28.40
N LEU A 165 -33.37 -8.51 28.42
CA LEU A 165 -32.28 -7.58 28.79
C LEU A 165 -31.98 -6.54 27.72
N LYS A 166 -32.65 -6.63 26.56
CA LYS A 166 -32.38 -5.85 25.34
C LYS A 166 -30.94 -6.03 24.84
N TRP A 167 -30.25 -7.10 25.22
CA TRP A 167 -28.86 -7.33 24.81
C TRP A 167 -28.75 -7.80 23.37
N VAL A 168 -29.85 -8.35 22.84
CA VAL A 168 -29.96 -8.82 21.47
C VAL A 168 -31.17 -8.16 20.83
N LYS A 169 -31.06 -7.79 19.55
CA LYS A 169 -32.16 -7.25 18.75
C LYS A 169 -33.08 -8.38 18.30
N ASP A 170 -34.38 -8.15 18.37
CA ASP A 170 -35.37 -9.16 17.98
C ASP A 170 -35.43 -9.41 16.46
N SER A 171 -34.96 -8.45 15.65
CA SER A 171 -34.99 -8.51 14.19
C SER A 171 -33.95 -9.47 13.59
N ASP A 172 -32.71 -9.43 14.08
CA ASP A 172 -31.56 -10.10 13.45
C ASP A 172 -30.77 -10.98 14.44
N GLY A 173 -31.12 -10.95 15.73
CA GLY A 173 -30.38 -11.70 16.76
C GLY A 173 -28.97 -11.17 17.04
N MET A 174 -28.64 -9.97 16.54
CA MET A 174 -27.37 -9.28 16.77
C MET A 174 -27.38 -8.50 18.10
N PRO A 175 -26.20 -8.25 18.70
CA PRO A 175 -26.13 -7.51 19.96
C PRO A 175 -26.56 -6.06 19.77
N SER A 176 -27.18 -5.51 20.81
CA SER A 176 -27.55 -4.10 20.86
C SER A 176 -26.33 -3.22 21.17
N LYS A 177 -26.42 -1.93 20.82
CA LYS A 177 -25.33 -0.97 21.03
C LYS A 177 -24.97 -0.81 22.51
N HIS A 178 -25.96 -0.82 23.42
CA HIS A 178 -25.67 -0.70 24.85
C HIS A 178 -25.00 -1.97 25.40
N ALA A 179 -25.39 -3.16 24.96
CA ALA A 179 -24.77 -4.39 25.43
C ALA A 179 -23.29 -4.52 25.03
N LEU A 180 -22.93 -3.96 23.86
CA LEU A 180 -21.54 -3.81 23.42
C LEU A 180 -20.80 -2.75 24.25
N ASN A 181 -21.38 -1.55 24.40
CA ASN A 181 -20.76 -0.44 25.12
C ASN A 181 -20.54 -0.75 26.61
N ASP A 182 -21.49 -1.43 27.24
CA ASP A 182 -21.41 -1.81 28.65
C ASP A 182 -20.56 -3.07 28.86
N GLY A 183 -20.07 -3.70 27.79
CA GLY A 183 -19.17 -4.84 27.82
C GLY A 183 -19.80 -6.14 28.31
N PHE A 184 -21.13 -6.32 28.16
CA PHE A 184 -21.80 -7.59 28.52
C PHE A 184 -21.66 -8.65 27.42
N VAL A 185 -21.51 -8.21 26.18
CA VAL A 185 -21.30 -9.06 25.00
C VAL A 185 -20.23 -8.45 24.10
N ARG A 186 -19.54 -9.30 23.34
CA ARG A 186 -18.53 -8.89 22.36
C ARG A 186 -18.81 -9.57 21.01
N LEU A 187 -18.35 -8.95 19.93
CA LEU A 187 -18.23 -9.62 18.64
C LEU A 187 -16.88 -10.35 18.58
N ASP A 188 -16.92 -11.66 18.43
CA ASP A 188 -15.77 -12.51 18.10
C ASP A 188 -15.68 -12.58 16.57
N VAL A 189 -14.69 -11.89 16.01
CA VAL A 189 -14.44 -11.85 14.56
C VAL A 189 -13.38 -12.90 14.27
N ARG A 190 -13.77 -13.91 13.50
CA ARG A 190 -12.86 -14.90 12.91
C ARG A 190 -12.78 -14.67 11.41
N THR A 191 -11.77 -15.27 10.78
CA THR A 191 -11.44 -15.10 9.35
C THR A 191 -12.63 -15.29 8.41
N ASP A 192 -13.63 -16.09 8.80
CA ASP A 192 -14.80 -16.43 7.99
C ASP A 192 -16.15 -16.07 8.63
N SER A 193 -16.18 -15.55 9.87
CA SER A 193 -17.44 -15.38 10.60
C SER A 193 -17.36 -14.36 11.74
N VAL A 194 -18.45 -13.62 11.94
CA VAL A 194 -18.66 -12.76 13.11
C VAL A 194 -19.68 -13.42 14.02
N LYS A 195 -19.29 -13.73 15.26
CA LYS A 195 -20.15 -14.36 16.26
C LYS A 195 -20.28 -13.49 17.49
N THR A 196 -21.46 -13.46 18.09
CA THR A 196 -21.65 -12.80 19.39
C THR A 196 -21.28 -13.75 20.52
N VAL A 197 -20.39 -13.31 21.39
CA VAL A 197 -19.97 -14.02 22.61
C VAL A 197 -20.37 -13.22 23.85
N ILE A 198 -20.65 -13.92 24.95
CA ILE A 198 -20.99 -13.32 26.23
C ILE A 198 -19.70 -13.17 27.04
N THR A 199 -19.45 -11.98 27.58
CA THR A 199 -18.25 -11.74 28.40
C THR A 199 -18.43 -12.32 29.80
N GLU A 200 -17.36 -12.41 30.57
CA GLU A 200 -17.43 -12.81 31.98
C GLU A 200 -18.37 -11.89 32.79
N LYS A 201 -18.33 -10.58 32.52
CA LYS A 201 -19.26 -9.60 33.08
C LYS A 201 -20.71 -9.90 32.71
N GLY A 202 -20.99 -10.23 31.45
CA GLY A 202 -22.33 -10.63 31.00
C GLY A 202 -22.81 -11.92 31.68
N MET A 203 -21.92 -12.90 31.82
CA MET A 203 -22.23 -14.17 32.49
C MET A 203 -22.52 -14.01 33.97
N ALA A 204 -21.81 -13.13 34.67
CA ALA A 204 -22.08 -12.83 36.08
C ALA A 204 -23.52 -12.31 36.29
N VAL A 205 -23.99 -11.42 35.40
CA VAL A 205 -25.37 -10.91 35.43
C VAL A 205 -26.38 -12.02 35.14
N LEU A 206 -26.14 -12.85 34.11
CA LEU A 206 -27.04 -13.96 33.76
C LEU A 206 -27.15 -15.00 34.89
N LYS A 207 -26.05 -15.31 35.58
CA LYS A 207 -26.06 -16.18 36.77
C LYS A 207 -26.91 -15.56 37.88
N GLY A 208 -26.78 -14.25 38.12
CA GLY A 208 -27.60 -13.54 39.12
C GLY A 208 -29.11 -13.56 38.85
N ILE A 209 -29.52 -13.65 37.58
CA ILE A 209 -30.93 -13.74 37.17
C ILE A 209 -31.45 -15.18 37.25
N THR A 210 -30.62 -16.17 36.92
CA THR A 210 -31.03 -17.58 36.79
C THR A 210 -31.04 -18.34 38.13
N ILE A 211 -30.36 -17.81 39.16
CA ILE A 211 -30.32 -18.37 40.52
C ILE A 211 -31.53 -17.94 41.38
N ARG A 212 -32.46 -17.14 40.83
CA ARG A 212 -33.76 -16.82 41.43
C ARG A 212 -34.89 -17.57 40.75
#